data_AF-A0A2V9ZLW8-F1
#
_entry.id   AF-A0A2V9ZLW8-F1
#
_cell.length_a   1.000
_cell.length_b   1.000
_cell.length_c   1.000
_cell.angle_alpha   90.00
_cell.angle_beta   90.00
_cell.angle_gamma   90.00
#
_symmetry.space_group_name_H-M   'P 1'
#
loop_
_entity.id
_entity.type
_entity.pdbx_description
1 polymer ?
#
loop_
_entity_poly.entity_id
_entity_poly.type
_entity_poly.pdbx_seq_one_letter_code
_entity_poly.pdbx_strand_id
1 'polypeptide(L)'
;RWIDRMGTSKEELRHSARDIGFGMFFSNLITYFIILSTAATLFRAGKTDINTAADAAQALRPIAGNLAGVLFAVGVIGVGFLAVPVMTTGAAFDVCQTFGWKHGLHYRPAEAKKFNIAIAIFTVIAMCINPMKALVWAGLVQGFSIPLLLVAVMLITANPRIMGRWVNTRAVNVLGWMTTAVVFAATVGLVIAWLR
;
A
#
# COMPACT_ATOMS: atom_id res chain seq x y z
N ARG A 1 28.19 12.65 -1.47
CA ARG A 1 27.39 13.77 -2.03
C ARG A 1 25.95 13.57 -1.53
N TRP A 2 25.73 13.85 -0.24
CA TRP A 2 24.45 13.65 0.48
C TRP A 2 23.76 15.00 0.70
N ILE A 3 23.83 15.87 -0.31
CA ILE A 3 23.22 17.20 -0.28
C ILE A 3 21.99 17.12 -1.17
N ASP A 4 20.97 16.43 -0.68
CA ASP A 4 19.62 16.64 -1.18
C ASP A 4 18.69 16.77 0.02
N ARG A 5 18.24 18.02 0.22
CA ARG A 5 17.06 18.46 0.98
C ARG A 5 17.18 18.54 2.51
N MET A 6 18.08 19.41 3.01
CA MET A 6 17.70 20.21 4.17
C MET A 6 16.86 21.39 3.68
N GLY A 7 15.54 21.35 3.90
CA GLY A 7 14.71 22.48 3.49
C GLY A 7 13.20 22.36 3.57
N THR A 8 12.60 21.33 4.19
CA THR A 8 11.13 21.28 4.24
C THR A 8 10.58 22.41 5.10
N SER A 9 9.76 23.27 4.50
CA SER A 9 9.06 24.35 5.20
C SER A 9 7.93 23.78 6.08
N LYS A 10 7.56 24.51 7.15
CA LYS A 10 6.35 24.20 7.93
C LYS A 10 5.12 24.10 7.03
N GLU A 11 5.08 24.91 5.99
CA GLU A 11 3.96 24.97 5.05
C GLU A 11 3.89 23.73 4.16
N GLU A 12 5.02 23.23 3.67
CA GLU A 12 5.09 21.98 2.88
C GLU A 12 4.70 20.76 3.71
N LEU A 13 5.12 20.69 4.98
CA LEU A 13 4.68 19.64 5.90
C LEU A 13 3.17 19.73 6.16
N ARG A 14 2.62 20.93 6.35
CA ARG A 14 1.18 21.12 6.57
C ARG A 14 0.38 20.84 5.30
N HIS A 15 0.92 21.12 4.12
CA HIS A 15 0.31 20.76 2.84
C HIS A 15 0.29 19.24 2.68
N SER A 16 1.42 18.58 2.87
CA SER A 16 1.54 17.12 2.79
C SER A 16 0.65 16.41 3.82
N ALA A 17 0.57 16.92 5.05
CA ALA A 17 -0.30 16.35 6.08
C ALA A 17 -1.79 16.49 5.74
N ARG A 18 -2.20 17.59 5.10
CA ARG A 18 -3.57 17.77 4.61
C ARG A 18 -3.87 16.80 3.47
N ASP A 19 -2.96 16.70 2.51
CA ASP A 19 -3.09 15.79 1.37
C ASP A 19 -3.22 14.32 1.83
N ILE A 20 -2.32 13.88 2.72
CA ILE A 20 -2.39 12.56 3.36
C ILE A 20 -3.71 12.39 4.13
N GLY A 21 -4.14 13.41 4.88
CA GLY A 21 -5.39 13.39 5.63
C GLY A 21 -6.62 13.21 4.74
N PHE A 22 -6.71 13.95 3.64
CA PHE A 22 -7.78 13.81 2.65
C PHE A 22 -7.74 12.43 1.99
N GLY A 23 -6.55 11.97 1.56
CA GLY A 23 -6.38 10.64 0.97
C GLY A 23 -6.81 9.53 1.92
N MET A 24 -6.38 9.59 3.19
CA MET A 24 -6.74 8.61 4.21
C MET A 24 -8.24 8.62 4.52
N PHE A 25 -8.89 9.79 4.55
CA PHE A 25 -10.32 9.88 4.75
C PHE A 25 -11.10 9.15 3.64
N PHE A 26 -10.80 9.46 2.37
CA PHE A 26 -11.45 8.77 1.24
C PHE A 26 -11.13 7.27 1.21
N SER A 27 -9.89 6.88 1.51
CA SER A 27 -9.51 5.47 1.58
C SER A 27 -10.32 4.69 2.62
N ASN A 28 -10.48 5.25 3.82
CA ASN A 28 -11.29 4.63 4.88
C ASN A 28 -12.78 4.61 4.53
N LEU A 29 -13.29 5.68 3.92
CA LEU A 29 -14.67 5.76 3.47
C LEU A 29 -15.00 4.67 2.42
N ILE A 30 -14.14 4.51 1.41
CA ILE A 30 -14.27 3.47 0.39
C ILE A 30 -14.19 2.09 1.03
N THR A 31 -13.21 1.86 1.92
CA THR A 31 -13.05 0.58 2.63
C THR A 31 -14.31 0.23 3.44
N TYR A 32 -14.90 1.21 4.14
CA TYR A 32 -16.14 1.01 4.86
C TYR A 32 -17.29 0.57 3.93
N PHE A 33 -17.45 1.22 2.78
CA PHE A 33 -18.47 0.83 1.81
C PHE A 33 -18.24 -0.55 1.20
N ILE A 34 -16.99 -0.95 0.98
CA ILE A 34 -16.64 -2.31 0.54
C ILE A 34 -17.10 -3.33 1.59
N ILE A 35 -16.76 -3.12 2.87
CA ILE A 35 -17.16 -4.02 3.97
C ILE A 35 -18.68 -4.05 4.13
N LEU A 36 -19.34 -2.88 4.11
CA LEU A 36 -20.79 -2.78 4.23
C LEU A 36 -21.51 -3.47 3.08
N SER A 37 -21.05 -3.25 1.84
CA SER A 37 -21.64 -3.87 0.64
C SER A 37 -21.47 -5.38 0.69
N THR A 38 -20.28 -5.90 0.98
CA THR A 38 -20.06 -7.36 1.06
C THR A 38 -20.86 -8.00 2.19
N ALA A 39 -20.95 -7.36 3.35
CA ALA A 39 -21.75 -7.83 4.47
C ALA A 39 -23.26 -7.82 4.18
N ALA A 40 -23.78 -6.77 3.55
CA ALA A 40 -25.20 -6.64 3.25
C ALA A 40 -25.68 -7.58 2.13
N THR A 41 -24.75 -8.04 1.27
CA THR A 41 -25.11 -8.75 0.03
C THR A 41 -24.58 -10.19 0.02
N LEU A 42 -23.26 -10.37 0.01
CA LEU A 42 -22.61 -11.68 -0.09
C LEU A 42 -22.80 -12.51 1.18
N PHE A 43 -22.58 -11.89 2.35
CA PHE A 43 -22.74 -12.58 3.63
C PHE A 43 -24.20 -12.97 3.89
N ARG A 44 -25.17 -12.08 3.58
CA ARG A 44 -26.60 -12.42 3.64
C ARG A 44 -27.02 -13.52 2.66
N ALA A 45 -26.34 -13.63 1.51
CA ALA A 45 -26.57 -14.69 0.53
C ALA A 45 -25.86 -16.01 0.91
N GLY A 46 -25.21 -16.10 2.08
CA GLY A 46 -24.50 -17.29 2.54
C GLY A 46 -23.18 -17.56 1.80
N LYS A 47 -22.72 -16.62 0.95
CA LYS A 47 -21.45 -16.73 0.24
C LYS A 47 -20.31 -16.18 1.10
N THR A 48 -19.61 -17.09 1.77
CA THR A 48 -18.46 -16.76 2.63
C THR A 48 -17.12 -16.95 1.93
N ASP A 49 -17.09 -17.62 0.77
CA ASP A 49 -15.87 -17.90 0.03
C ASP A 49 -15.79 -17.07 -1.27
N ILE A 50 -14.83 -16.15 -1.32
CA ILE A 50 -14.62 -15.23 -2.46
C ILE A 50 -13.33 -15.63 -3.16
N ASN A 51 -13.45 -16.44 -4.20
CA ASN A 51 -12.31 -16.97 -4.93
C ASN A 51 -11.97 -16.19 -6.21
N THR A 52 -12.87 -15.33 -6.68
CA THR A 52 -12.66 -14.60 -7.95
C THR A 52 -13.12 -13.15 -7.88
N ALA A 53 -12.55 -12.30 -8.74
CA ALA A 53 -12.98 -10.92 -8.93
C ALA A 53 -14.46 -10.83 -9.36
N ALA A 54 -14.95 -11.84 -10.10
CA ALA A 54 -16.36 -11.94 -10.48
C ALA A 54 -17.29 -12.19 -9.29
N ASP A 55 -16.83 -12.91 -8.26
CA ASP A 55 -17.57 -13.10 -7.02
C ASP A 55 -17.63 -11.80 -6.20
N ALA A 56 -16.54 -11.04 -6.17
CA ALA A 56 -16.52 -9.73 -5.53
C ALA A 56 -17.49 -8.75 -6.22
N ALA A 57 -17.60 -8.79 -7.55
CA ALA A 57 -18.54 -7.96 -8.31
C ALA A 57 -20.02 -8.24 -7.96
N GLN A 58 -20.34 -9.46 -7.52
CA GLN A 58 -21.71 -9.81 -7.10
C GLN A 58 -22.15 -9.03 -5.85
N ALA A 59 -21.20 -8.52 -5.05
CA ALA A 59 -21.53 -7.69 -3.90
C ALA A 59 -22.22 -6.37 -4.29
N LEU A 60 -21.96 -5.88 -5.51
CA LEU A 60 -22.58 -4.66 -6.04
C LEU A 60 -23.92 -4.92 -6.74
N ARG A 61 -24.29 -6.18 -6.99
CA ARG A 61 -25.51 -6.54 -7.74
C ARG A 61 -26.81 -5.97 -7.14
N PRO A 62 -27.00 -5.91 -5.81
CA PRO A 62 -28.22 -5.33 -5.25
C PRO A 62 -28.36 -3.81 -5.41
N ILE A 63 -27.24 -3.11 -5.64
CA ILE A 63 -27.22 -1.65 -5.78
C ILE A 63 -27.20 -1.25 -7.27
N ALA A 64 -26.42 -1.95 -8.09
CA ALA A 64 -26.20 -1.61 -9.50
C ALA A 64 -26.86 -2.56 -10.51
N GLY A 65 -27.55 -3.61 -10.04
CA GLY A 65 -28.23 -4.58 -10.89
C GLY A 65 -27.29 -5.24 -11.91
N ASN A 66 -27.69 -5.22 -13.18
CA ASN A 66 -26.91 -5.79 -14.28
C ASN A 66 -25.63 -5.01 -14.60
N LEU A 67 -25.51 -3.76 -14.13
CA LEU A 67 -24.31 -2.94 -14.34
C LEU A 67 -23.23 -3.19 -13.28
N ALA A 68 -23.50 -3.98 -12.24
CA ALA A 68 -22.56 -4.26 -11.17
C ALA A 68 -21.22 -4.81 -11.69
N GLY A 69 -21.25 -5.73 -12.66
CA GLY A 69 -20.05 -6.28 -13.27
C GLY A 69 -19.24 -5.24 -14.05
N VAL A 70 -19.92 -4.35 -14.78
CA VAL A 70 -19.27 -3.28 -15.57
C VAL A 70 -18.64 -2.25 -14.64
N LEU A 71 -19.38 -1.80 -13.63
CA LEU A 71 -18.87 -0.83 -12.64
C LEU A 71 -17.67 -1.39 -11.86
N PHE A 72 -17.74 -2.67 -11.46
CA PHE A 72 -16.63 -3.33 -10.80
C PHE A 72 -15.41 -3.46 -11.73
N ALA A 73 -15.61 -3.86 -12.98
CA ALA A 73 -14.52 -3.99 -13.95
C ALA A 73 -13.84 -2.63 -14.21
N VAL A 74 -14.61 -1.56 -14.42
CA VAL A 74 -14.08 -0.20 -14.60
C VAL A 74 -13.29 0.25 -13.37
N GLY A 75 -13.81 -0.01 -12.17
CA GLY A 75 -13.12 0.31 -10.92
C GLY A 75 -11.78 -0.44 -10.77
N VAL A 76 -11.78 -1.76 -10.95
CA VAL A 76 -10.58 -2.59 -10.82
C VAL A 76 -9.54 -2.23 -11.88
N ILE A 77 -9.96 -2.02 -13.12
CA ILE A 77 -9.06 -1.58 -14.20
C ILE A 77 -8.46 -0.21 -13.86
N GLY A 78 -9.29 0.75 -13.43
CA GLY A 78 -8.83 2.08 -13.05
C GLY A 78 -7.80 2.06 -11.91
N VAL A 79 -8.07 1.31 -10.84
CA VAL A 79 -7.13 1.13 -9.73
C VAL A 79 -5.85 0.42 -10.19
N GLY A 80 -5.96 -0.60 -11.03
CA GLY A 80 -4.80 -1.31 -11.61
C GLY A 80 -3.88 -0.40 -12.41
N PHE A 81 -4.44 0.45 -13.28
CA PHE A 81 -3.67 1.42 -14.07
C PHE A 81 -2.90 2.42 -13.20
N LEU A 82 -3.45 2.81 -12.05
CA LEU A 82 -2.78 3.70 -11.11
C LEU A 82 -1.73 2.96 -10.25
N ALA A 83 -2.03 1.74 -9.82
CA ALA A 83 -1.20 0.98 -8.90
C ALA A 83 0.04 0.36 -9.57
N VAL A 84 -0.09 -0.19 -10.78
CA VAL A 84 0.99 -0.91 -11.48
C VAL A 84 2.23 -0.02 -11.65
N PRO A 85 2.14 1.22 -12.17
CA PRO A 85 3.31 2.08 -12.32
C PRO A 85 3.97 2.42 -10.99
N VAL A 86 3.18 2.74 -9.96
CA VAL A 86 3.70 3.13 -8.64
C VAL A 86 4.46 1.97 -8.00
N MET A 87 3.88 0.76 -8.00
CA MET A 87 4.49 -0.42 -7.37
C MET A 87 5.71 -0.93 -8.13
N THR A 88 5.64 -1.06 -9.45
CA THR A 88 6.76 -1.57 -10.27
C THR A 88 7.95 -0.62 -10.24
N THR A 89 7.69 0.68 -10.23
CA THR A 89 8.71 1.71 -10.07
C THR A 89 9.38 1.63 -8.70
N GLY A 90 8.60 1.49 -7.62
CA GLY A 90 9.13 1.32 -6.26
C GLY A 90 10.04 0.10 -6.15
N ALA A 91 9.59 -1.05 -6.64
CA ALA A 91 10.40 -2.27 -6.68
C ALA A 91 11.69 -2.10 -7.50
N ALA A 92 11.63 -1.38 -8.62
CA ALA A 92 12.80 -1.07 -9.42
C ALA A 92 13.78 -0.14 -8.68
N PHE A 93 13.29 0.82 -7.89
CA PHE A 93 14.13 1.66 -7.04
C PHE A 93 14.85 0.84 -5.97
N ASP A 94 14.12 -0.04 -5.26
CA ASP A 94 14.69 -0.87 -4.19
C ASP A 94 15.81 -1.78 -4.71
N VAL A 95 15.59 -2.43 -5.87
CA VAL A 95 16.61 -3.26 -6.52
C VAL A 95 17.81 -2.41 -6.93
N CYS A 96 17.58 -1.31 -7.63
CA CYS A 96 18.70 -0.51 -8.12
C CYS A 96 19.50 0.14 -6.98
N GLN A 97 18.86 0.53 -5.87
CA GLN A 97 19.54 1.02 -4.68
C GLN A 97 20.39 -0.07 -4.03
N THR A 98 19.86 -1.28 -3.91
CA THR A 98 20.57 -2.42 -3.31
C THR A 98 21.83 -2.79 -4.09
N PHE A 99 21.78 -2.71 -5.43
CA PHE A 99 22.92 -3.00 -6.30
C PHE A 99 23.77 -1.77 -6.67
N GLY A 100 23.44 -0.57 -6.16
CA GLY A 100 24.15 0.68 -6.45
C GLY A 100 24.11 1.09 -7.94
N TRP A 101 23.08 0.68 -8.68
CA TRP A 101 22.94 1.01 -10.10
C TRP A 101 22.35 2.40 -10.31
N LYS A 102 22.63 3.03 -11.46
CA LYS A 102 21.98 4.31 -11.81
C LYS A 102 20.46 4.13 -11.93
N HIS A 103 19.71 4.93 -11.17
CA HIS A 103 18.25 4.82 -11.05
C HIS A 103 17.59 6.20 -10.96
N GLY A 104 16.36 6.32 -11.47
CA GLY A 104 15.55 7.54 -11.39
C GLY A 104 14.72 7.80 -12.64
N LEU A 105 13.46 8.23 -12.46
CA LEU A 105 12.59 8.62 -13.57
C LEU A 105 13.05 9.89 -14.32
N HIS A 106 13.89 10.71 -13.68
CA HIS A 106 14.43 11.92 -14.30
C HIS A 106 15.53 11.64 -15.33
N TYR A 107 16.09 10.43 -15.34
CA TYR A 107 17.06 10.02 -16.34
C TYR A 107 16.38 9.58 -17.63
N ARG A 108 17.03 9.81 -18.77
CA ARG A 108 16.50 9.31 -20.05
C ARG A 108 16.44 7.77 -20.00
N PRO A 109 15.46 7.12 -20.65
CA PRO A 109 15.34 5.65 -20.64
C PRO A 109 16.62 4.91 -21.06
N ALA A 110 17.40 5.54 -21.96
CA ALA A 110 18.69 5.03 -22.43
C ALA A 110 19.84 5.17 -21.41
N GLU A 111 19.74 6.06 -20.43
CA GLU A 111 20.75 6.32 -19.39
C GLU A 111 20.56 5.41 -18.17
N ALA A 112 19.31 5.03 -17.87
CA ALA A 112 18.93 4.12 -16.81
C ALA A 112 18.34 2.81 -17.36
N LYS A 113 19.03 2.17 -18.32
CA LYS A 113 18.55 0.93 -18.97
C LYS A 113 18.19 -0.16 -17.97
N LYS A 114 19.03 -0.36 -16.94
CA LYS A 114 18.80 -1.38 -15.89
C LYS A 114 17.54 -1.11 -15.06
N PHE A 115 17.24 0.16 -14.78
CA PHE A 115 16.02 0.56 -14.06
C PHE A 115 14.77 0.31 -14.91
N ASN A 116 14.79 0.68 -16.19
CA ASN A 116 13.66 0.44 -17.10
C ASN A 116 13.44 -1.06 -17.37
N ILE A 117 14.53 -1.84 -17.50
CA ILE A 117 14.45 -3.29 -17.62
C ILE A 117 13.86 -3.91 -16.35
N ALA A 118 14.26 -3.45 -15.16
CA ALA A 118 13.70 -3.93 -13.90
C ALA A 118 12.18 -3.66 -13.83
N ILE A 119 11.73 -2.47 -14.19
CA ILE A 119 10.29 -2.14 -14.27
C ILE A 119 9.58 -3.12 -15.21
N ALA A 120 10.09 -3.30 -16.44
CA ALA A 120 9.48 -4.19 -17.43
C ALA A 120 9.41 -5.65 -16.93
N ILE A 121 10.48 -6.15 -16.30
CA ILE A 121 10.52 -7.49 -15.70
C ILE A 121 9.46 -7.62 -14.61
N PHE A 122 9.36 -6.66 -13.69
CA PHE A 122 8.36 -6.69 -12.62
C PHE A 122 6.93 -6.66 -13.18
N THR A 123 6.68 -5.86 -14.23
CA THR A 123 5.38 -5.83 -14.89
C THR A 123 5.04 -7.19 -15.53
N VAL A 124 5.98 -7.81 -16.25
CA VAL A 124 5.77 -9.13 -16.89
C VAL A 124 5.51 -10.21 -15.84
N ILE A 125 6.31 -10.25 -14.77
CA ILE A 125 6.12 -11.20 -13.66
C ILE A 125 4.73 -11.02 -13.05
N ALA A 126 4.31 -9.78 -12.80
CA ALA A 126 2.99 -9.50 -12.23
C ALA A 126 1.84 -10.03 -13.12
N MET A 127 2.00 -10.02 -14.45
CA MET A 127 0.99 -10.56 -15.38
C MET A 127 0.94 -12.10 -15.38
N CYS A 128 2.03 -12.77 -15.04
CA CYS A 128 2.12 -14.24 -15.07
C CYS A 128 1.56 -14.92 -13.81
N ILE A 129 1.27 -14.17 -12.75
CA ILE A 129 0.84 -14.74 -11.46
C ILE A 129 -0.69 -14.66 -11.34
N ASN A 130 -1.30 -15.71 -10.79
CA ASN A 130 -2.73 -15.69 -10.49
C ASN A 130 -3.06 -14.54 -9.51
N PRO A 131 -3.96 -13.61 -9.89
CA PRO A 131 -4.19 -12.37 -9.14
C PRO A 131 -4.76 -12.62 -7.73
N MET A 132 -5.61 -13.64 -7.53
CA MET A 132 -6.14 -13.94 -6.20
C MET A 132 -5.09 -14.52 -5.27
N LYS A 133 -4.27 -15.46 -5.77
CA LYS A 133 -3.15 -15.97 -4.97
C LYS A 133 -2.15 -14.86 -4.67
N ALA A 134 -1.83 -14.04 -5.67
CA ALA A 134 -0.94 -12.88 -5.49
C ALA A 134 -1.48 -11.92 -4.44
N LEU A 135 -2.78 -11.61 -4.46
CA LEU A 135 -3.41 -10.72 -3.49
C LEU A 135 -3.29 -11.25 -2.06
N VAL A 136 -3.55 -12.55 -1.85
CA VAL A 136 -3.42 -13.19 -0.52
C VAL A 136 -1.95 -13.19 -0.07
N TRP A 137 -1.02 -13.64 -0.91
CA TRP A 137 0.40 -13.64 -0.59
C TRP A 137 0.95 -12.23 -0.31
N ALA A 138 0.55 -11.24 -1.12
CA ALA A 138 0.91 -9.85 -0.90
C ALA A 138 0.39 -9.34 0.44
N GLY A 139 -0.82 -9.74 0.85
CA GLY A 139 -1.38 -9.43 2.17
C GLY A 139 -0.55 -10.02 3.31
N LEU A 140 -0.14 -11.29 3.19
CA LEU A 140 0.70 -11.96 4.19
C LEU A 140 2.07 -11.29 4.34
N VAL A 141 2.74 -11.02 3.21
CA VAL A 141 4.05 -10.35 3.20
C VAL A 141 3.94 -8.96 3.82
N GLN A 142 2.94 -8.17 3.42
CA GLN A 142 2.69 -6.85 4.00
C GLN A 142 2.41 -6.94 5.51
N GLY A 143 1.61 -7.91 5.95
CA GLY A 143 1.31 -8.13 7.36
C GLY A 143 2.58 -8.35 8.21
N PHE A 144 3.60 -9.00 7.65
CA PHE A 144 4.89 -9.19 8.32
C PHE A 144 5.84 -7.99 8.19
N SER A 145 5.88 -7.34 7.03
CA SER A 145 6.82 -6.24 6.77
C SER A 145 6.42 -4.91 7.43
N ILE A 146 5.12 -4.58 7.47
CA ILE A 146 4.62 -3.31 8.04
C ILE A 146 5.06 -3.08 9.49
N PRO A 147 4.91 -4.03 10.45
CA PRO A 147 5.30 -3.76 11.83
C PRO A 147 6.79 -3.46 11.98
N LEU A 148 7.65 -4.17 11.25
CA LEU A 148 9.09 -3.93 11.26
C LEU A 148 9.42 -2.53 10.72
N LEU A 149 8.77 -2.15 9.61
CA LEU A 149 8.93 -0.84 9.01
C LEU A 149 8.44 0.28 9.95
N LEU A 150 7.31 0.09 10.62
CA LEU A 150 6.78 1.05 11.59
C LEU A 150 7.74 1.26 12.77
N VAL A 151 8.32 0.18 13.31
CA VAL A 151 9.35 0.29 14.35
C VAL A 151 10.54 1.11 13.85
N ALA A 152 11.04 0.83 12.65
CA ALA A 152 12.16 1.57 12.06
C ALA A 152 11.82 3.07 11.89
N VAL A 153 10.64 3.38 11.35
CA VAL A 153 10.17 4.77 11.18
C VAL A 153 10.02 5.46 12.54
N MET A 154 9.46 4.79 13.55
CA MET A 154 9.32 5.36 14.90
C MET A 154 10.67 5.64 15.55
N LEU A 155 11.65 4.75 15.40
CA LEU A 155 13.01 4.95 15.92
C LEU A 155 13.72 6.13 15.22
N ILE A 156 13.57 6.25 13.90
CA ILE A 156 14.17 7.34 13.12
C ILE A 156 13.50 8.68 13.46
N THR A 157 12.16 8.71 13.50
CA THR A 157 11.38 9.94 13.73
C THR A 157 11.45 10.43 15.17
N ALA A 158 11.72 9.55 16.13
CA ALA A 158 11.95 9.90 17.53
C ALA A 158 13.39 10.37 17.80
N ASN A 159 14.36 10.14 16.90
CA ASN A 159 15.76 10.45 17.14
C ASN A 159 16.10 11.92 16.79
N PRO A 160 16.47 12.77 17.77
CA PRO A 160 16.83 14.17 17.52
C PRO A 160 18.08 14.35 16.66
N ARG A 161 18.98 13.36 16.63
CA ARG A 161 20.18 13.41 15.78
C ARG A 161 19.86 13.28 14.29
N ILE A 162 18.75 12.62 13.95
CA ILE A 162 18.32 12.40 12.56
C ILE A 162 17.30 13.47 12.14
N MET A 163 16.28 13.71 12.96
CA MET A 163 15.19 14.64 12.64
C MET A 163 15.43 16.10 13.04
N GLY A 164 16.45 16.38 13.86
CA GLY A 164 16.79 17.73 14.31
C GLY A 164 15.62 18.41 15.02
N ARG A 165 15.07 19.48 14.40
CA ARG A 165 13.95 20.26 14.96
C ARG A 165 12.56 19.66 14.72
N TRP A 166 12.47 18.58 13.94
CA TRP A 166 11.20 17.97 13.51
C TRP A 166 10.91 16.64 14.22
N VAL A 167 11.46 16.44 15.42
CA VAL A 167 11.21 15.24 16.23
C VAL A 167 9.73 15.14 16.60
N ASN A 168 9.24 13.91 16.67
CA ASN A 168 7.87 13.62 17.11
C ASN A 168 7.55 14.29 18.46
N THR A 169 6.37 14.91 18.55
CA THR A 169 5.84 15.35 19.84
C THR A 169 5.50 14.13 20.71
N ARG A 170 5.38 14.33 22.03
CA ARG A 170 5.03 13.24 22.96
C ARG A 170 3.73 12.54 22.58
N ALA A 171 2.72 13.29 22.12
CA ALA A 171 1.45 12.74 21.67
C ALA A 171 1.60 11.85 20.43
N VAL A 172 2.35 12.31 19.42
CA VAL A 172 2.63 11.53 18.20
C VAL A 172 3.44 10.28 18.52
N ASN A 173 4.40 10.38 19.45
CA ASN A 173 5.19 9.23 19.85
C ASN A 173 4.33 8.16 20.54
N VAL A 174 3.45 8.55 21.47
CA VAL A 174 2.53 7.63 22.15
C VAL A 174 1.57 6.99 21.15
N LEU A 175 0.92 7.78 20.28
CA LEU A 175 0.02 7.26 19.24
C LEU A 175 0.74 6.32 18.26
N GLY A 176 1.95 6.68 17.83
CA GLY A 176 2.76 5.88 16.91
C GLY A 176 3.19 4.55 17.52
N TRP A 177 3.63 4.53 18.77
CA TRP A 177 3.99 3.28 19.47
C TRP A 177 2.77 2.43 19.79
N MET A 178 1.62 3.02 20.16
CA MET A 178 0.36 2.27 20.31
C MET A 178 -0.06 1.62 18.99
N THR A 179 -0.01 2.36 17.88
CA THR A 179 -0.32 1.83 16.54
C THR A 179 0.63 0.69 16.18
N THR A 180 1.92 0.88 16.42
CA THR A 180 2.95 -0.14 16.17
C THR A 180 2.68 -1.41 17.00
N ALA A 181 2.32 -1.26 18.28
CA ALA A 181 2.00 -2.39 19.15
C ALA A 181 0.74 -3.15 18.69
N VAL A 182 -0.32 -2.44 18.30
CA VAL A 182 -1.56 -3.04 17.78
C VAL A 182 -1.30 -3.80 16.48
N VAL A 183 -0.57 -3.20 15.55
CA VAL A 183 -0.22 -3.85 14.27
C VAL A 183 0.67 -5.07 14.52
N PHE A 184 1.66 -4.96 15.41
CA PHE A 184 2.51 -6.10 15.78
C PHE A 184 1.70 -7.24 16.40
N ALA A 185 0.76 -6.94 17.30
CA ALA A 185 -0.15 -7.92 17.87
C ALA A 185 -1.03 -8.59 16.80
N ALA A 186 -1.53 -7.83 15.83
CA ALA A 186 -2.29 -8.36 14.70
C ALA A 186 -1.44 -9.30 13.82
N THR A 187 -0.17 -8.94 13.56
CA THR A 187 0.78 -9.80 12.83
C THR A 187 1.06 -11.09 13.58
N VAL A 188 1.27 -11.02 14.91
CA VAL A 188 1.44 -12.22 15.74
C VAL A 188 0.18 -13.10 15.69
N GLY A 189 -1.01 -12.49 15.77
CA GLY A 189 -2.28 -13.19 15.61
C GLY A 189 -2.41 -13.90 14.27
N LEU A 190 -1.99 -13.24 13.18
CA LEU A 190 -1.96 -13.83 11.84
C LEU A 190 -1.04 -15.06 11.78
N VAL A 191 0.16 -14.97 12.36
CA VAL A 191 1.12 -16.09 12.40
C VAL A 191 0.56 -17.26 13.23
N ILE A 192 -0.06 -16.97 14.37
CA ILE A 192 -0.67 -18.01 15.21
C ILE A 192 -1.84 -18.70 14.48
N ALA A 193 -2.68 -17.92 13.78
CA ALA A 193 -3.80 -18.46 13.01
C ALA A 193 -3.34 -19.30 11.81
N TRP A 194 -2.17 -18.98 11.23
CA TRP A 194 -1.61 -19.72 10.10
C TRP A 194 -0.88 -21.00 10.53
N LEU A 195 -0.37 -21.05 11.76
CA LEU A 195 0.29 -22.23 12.34
C LEU A 195 -0.69 -23.23 12.98
N ARG A 196 -1.96 -22.87 13.17
CA ARG A 196 -3.04 -23.75 13.65
C ARG A 196 -3.81 -24.36 12.50
#